data_AF-A0A087H0T2-F1
#
_entry.id   AF-A0A087H0T2-F1
#
_cell.length_a   1.000
_cell.length_b   1.000
_cell.length_c   1.000
_cell.angle_alpha   90.00
_cell.angle_beta   90.00
_cell.angle_gamma   90.00
#
_symmetry.space_group_name_H-M   'P 1'
#
loop_
_entity.id
_entity.type
_entity.pdbx_description
1 polymer ?
#
loop_
_entity_poly.entity_id
_entity_poly.type
_entity_poly.pdbx_seq_one_letter_code
_entity_poly.pdbx_strand_id
1 'polypeptide(L)'
;MYKELDQILIQLKTDTRIIPTEITFCNVINFFGRGKLPTRALHMFDEMPQYRCKRTVKSVNSLLNVLLKCGEFEKMKEVLLSIDEFGVWK
;
A
#
# COMPACT_ATOMS: atom_id res chain seq x y z
N MET A 1 -13.09 -11.84 8.20
CA MET A 1 -12.90 -11.09 6.93
C MET A 1 -11.52 -10.44 6.87
N TYR A 2 -11.09 -9.65 7.87
CA TYR A 2 -9.70 -9.15 7.88
C TYR A 2 -8.71 -10.06 8.63
N LYS A 3 -9.16 -10.88 9.59
CA LYS A 3 -8.28 -11.72 10.42
C LYS A 3 -7.41 -12.68 9.60
N GLU A 4 -7.98 -13.27 8.56
CA GLU A 4 -7.29 -14.19 7.66
C GLU A 4 -6.21 -13.47 6.85
N LEU A 5 -6.54 -12.27 6.34
CA LEU A 5 -5.57 -11.42 5.64
C LEU A 5 -4.45 -10.97 6.59
N ASP A 6 -4.79 -10.54 7.81
CA ASP A 6 -3.82 -10.11 8.81
C ASP A 6 -2.85 -11.25 9.18
N GLN A 7 -3.35 -12.49 9.31
CA GLN A 7 -2.52 -13.68 9.52
C GLN A 7 -1.56 -13.94 8.35
N ILE A 8 -2.05 -13.85 7.11
CA ILE A 8 -1.22 -14.04 5.92
C ILE A 8 -0.15 -12.95 5.85
N LEU A 9 -0.50 -11.68 6.12
CA LEU A 9 0.47 -10.59 6.17
C LEU A 9 1.55 -10.85 7.23
N ILE A 10 1.18 -11.27 8.45
CA ILE A 10 2.16 -11.64 9.48
C ILE A 10 3.09 -12.77 9.00
N GLN A 11 2.55 -13.80 8.32
CA GLN A 11 3.36 -14.87 7.75
C GLN A 11 4.32 -14.36 6.67
N LEU A 12 3.87 -13.51 5.74
CA LEU A 12 4.74 -12.93 4.71
C LEU A 12 5.82 -12.02 5.30
N LYS A 13 5.54 -11.36 6.42
CA LYS A 13 6.51 -10.52 7.12
C LYS A 13 7.62 -11.38 7.75
N THR A 14 7.23 -12.48 8.40
CA THR A 14 8.12 -13.38 9.16
C THR A 14 8.89 -14.38 8.30
N ASP A 15 8.28 -14.95 7.26
CA ASP A 15 8.94 -15.88 6.35
C ASP A 15 9.75 -15.14 5.28
N THR A 16 11.05 -14.98 5.54
CA THR A 16 11.97 -14.27 4.65
C THR A 16 12.30 -15.03 3.36
N ARG A 17 11.94 -16.31 3.26
CA ARG A 17 12.13 -17.12 2.04
C ARG A 17 11.15 -16.70 0.93
N ILE A 18 10.05 -16.04 1.31
CA ILE A 18 9.04 -15.51 0.41
C ILE A 18 9.28 -14.02 0.23
N ILE A 19 9.36 -13.59 -1.03
CA ILE A 19 9.42 -12.18 -1.42
C ILE A 19 8.11 -11.86 -2.15
N PRO A 20 7.13 -11.26 -1.46
CA PRO A 20 5.86 -10.91 -2.10
C PRO A 20 6.10 -9.85 -3.17
N THR A 21 5.37 -9.99 -4.28
CA THR A 21 5.45 -9.03 -5.38
C THR A 21 4.65 -7.78 -5.06
N GLU A 22 5.02 -6.65 -5.68
CA GLU A 22 4.34 -5.37 -5.48
C GLU A 22 2.82 -5.47 -5.74
N ILE A 23 2.43 -6.25 -6.74
CA ILE A 23 1.01 -6.42 -7.11
C ILE A 23 0.18 -7.03 -5.97
N THR A 24 0.76 -7.87 -5.11
CA THR A 24 0.07 -8.40 -3.93
C THR A 24 -0.36 -7.27 -3.00
N PHE A 25 0.53 -6.31 -2.73
CA PHE A 25 0.22 -5.16 -1.87
C PHE A 25 -0.73 -4.18 -2.56
N CYS A 26 -0.57 -3.93 -3.87
CA CYS A 26 -1.55 -3.14 -4.63
C CYS A 26 -2.95 -3.72 -4.51
N ASN A 27 -3.11 -5.04 -4.56
CA ASN A 27 -4.39 -5.70 -4.38
C ASN A 27 -4.95 -5.53 -2.97
N VAL A 28 -4.10 -5.66 -1.94
CA VAL A 28 -4.50 -5.43 -0.53
C VAL A 28 -4.90 -3.97 -0.29
N ILE A 29 -4.15 -3.00 -0.81
CA ILE A 29 -4.46 -1.57 -0.75
C ILE A 29 -5.83 -1.31 -1.40
N ASN A 30 -6.05 -1.81 -2.61
CA ASN A 30 -7.34 -1.67 -3.30
C ASN A 30 -8.48 -2.35 -2.56
N PHE A 31 -8.23 -3.50 -1.92
CA PHE A 31 -9.20 -4.19 -1.08
C PHE A 31 -9.64 -3.33 0.11
N PHE A 32 -8.71 -2.69 0.82
CA PHE A 32 -9.04 -1.72 1.88
C PHE A 32 -9.81 -0.52 1.34
N GLY A 33 -9.49 -0.03 0.14
CA GLY A 33 -10.24 1.04 -0.51
C GLY A 33 -11.69 0.70 -0.82
N ARG A 34 -11.96 -0.53 -1.28
CA ARG A 34 -13.35 -1.02 -1.48
C ARG A 34 -14.13 -1.06 -0.15
N GLY A 35 -13.44 -1.35 0.95
CA GLY A 35 -14.00 -1.32 2.30
C GLY A 35 -14.13 0.09 2.91
N LYS A 36 -13.77 1.17 2.19
CA LYS A 36 -13.70 2.54 2.72
C LYS A 36 -12.79 2.66 3.96
N LEU A 37 -11.66 1.95 3.94
CA LEU A 37 -10.65 1.95 5.00
C LEU A 37 -9.33 2.60 4.54
N PRO A 38 -9.30 3.91 4.25
CA PRO A 38 -8.12 4.58 3.69
C PRO A 38 -6.92 4.55 4.64
N THR A 39 -7.13 4.62 5.95
CA THR A 39 -6.05 4.53 6.94
C THR A 39 -5.34 3.18 6.91
N ARG A 40 -6.08 2.08 6.70
CA ARG A 40 -5.47 0.74 6.54
C ARG A 40 -4.73 0.61 5.21
N ALA A 41 -5.27 1.21 4.14
CA ALA A 41 -4.60 1.26 2.85
C ALA A 41 -3.25 2.00 2.94
N LEU A 42 -3.22 3.14 3.62
CA LEU A 42 -2.00 3.92 3.87
C LEU A 42 -0.99 3.12 4.71
N HIS A 43 -1.44 2.55 5.83
CA HIS A 43 -0.59 1.70 6.67
C HIS A 43 0.03 0.54 5.89
N MET A 44 -0.76 -0.13 5.05
CA MET A 44 -0.25 -1.21 4.21
C MET A 44 0.83 -0.73 3.24
N PHE A 45 0.61 0.42 2.60
CA PHE A 45 1.60 1.04 1.73
C PHE A 45 2.91 1.34 2.48
N ASP A 46 2.83 1.94 3.67
CA ASP A 46 3.99 2.28 4.49
C ASP A 46 4.76 1.06 5.00
N GLU A 47 4.06 -0.05 5.28
CA GLU A 47 4.71 -1.28 5.71
C GLU A 47 5.33 -2.09 4.57
N MET A 48 5.06 -1.82 3.29
CA MET A 48 5.59 -2.61 2.15
C MET A 48 7.11 -2.91 2.23
N PRO A 49 7.98 -1.95 2.61
CA PRO A 49 9.42 -2.21 2.75
C PRO A 49 9.75 -3.28 3.80
N GLN A 50 8.91 -3.44 4.83
CA GLN A 50 9.08 -4.46 5.87
C GLN A 50 8.86 -5.89 5.33
N TYR A 51 8.15 -6.01 4.21
CA TYR A 51 7.98 -7.25 3.46
C TYR A 51 9.04 -7.44 2.38
N ARG A 52 10.13 -6.65 2.41
CA ARG A 52 11.19 -6.64 1.40
C ARG A 52 10.68 -6.24 0.01
N CYS A 53 9.58 -5.49 -0.04
CA CYS A 53 8.95 -5.01 -1.27
C CYS A 53 9.12 -3.49 -1.38
N LYS A 54 9.86 -3.04 -2.40
CA LYS A 54 10.06 -1.60 -2.63
C LYS A 54 8.76 -0.99 -3.19
N ARG A 55 8.39 0.17 -2.65
CA ARG A 55 7.31 1.01 -3.19
C ARG A 55 7.74 1.61 -4.52
N THR A 56 6.88 1.52 -5.53
CA THR A 56 7.06 2.20 -6.83
C THR A 56 5.83 3.04 -7.18
N VAL A 57 5.90 3.73 -8.32
CA VAL A 57 4.77 4.46 -8.92
C VAL A 57 3.49 3.63 -8.98
N LYS A 58 3.58 2.31 -9.21
CA LYS A 58 2.39 1.43 -9.26
C LYS A 58 1.69 1.35 -7.89
N SER A 59 2.44 1.11 -6.83
CA SER A 59 1.90 1.11 -5.46
C SER A 59 1.40 2.49 -5.02
N VAL A 60 2.10 3.56 -5.40
CA VAL A 60 1.67 4.96 -5.14
C VAL A 60 0.33 5.24 -5.84
N ASN A 61 0.21 4.92 -7.14
CA ASN A 61 -1.02 5.11 -7.90
C ASN A 61 -2.19 4.30 -7.31
N SER A 62 -1.91 3.10 -6.81
CA SER A 62 -2.91 2.29 -6.11
C SER A 62 -3.42 2.98 -4.85
N LEU A 63 -2.52 3.54 -4.03
CA LEU A 63 -2.87 4.29 -2.83
C LEU A 63 -3.64 5.58 -3.16
N LEU A 64 -3.15 6.39 -4.11
CA LEU A 64 -3.81 7.64 -4.54
C LEU A 64 -5.24 7.39 -5.03
N ASN A 65 -5.44 6.34 -5.83
CA ASN A 65 -6.77 5.93 -6.29
C ASN A 65 -7.70 5.58 -5.12
N VAL A 66 -7.19 4.95 -4.07
CA VAL A 66 -7.96 4.65 -2.85
C VAL A 66 -8.29 5.91 -2.07
N LEU A 67 -7.32 6.80 -1.84
CA LEU A 67 -7.52 8.06 -1.12
C LEU A 67 -8.55 8.94 -1.84
N LEU A 68 -8.43 9.06 -3.17
CA LEU A 68 -9.40 9.77 -4.01
C LEU A 68 -10.81 9.20 -3.86
N LYS A 69 -10.98 7.88 -3.95
CA LYS A 69 -12.28 7.21 -3.79
C LYS A 69 -12.87 7.33 -2.39
N CYS A 70 -12.04 7.58 -1.38
CA CYS A 70 -12.46 7.78 0.00
C CYS A 70 -12.64 9.25 0.37
N GLY A 71 -12.27 10.20 -0.51
CA GLY A 71 -12.35 11.64 -0.23
C GLY A 71 -11.24 12.16 0.69
N GLU A 72 -10.13 11.41 0.84
CA GLU A 72 -9.00 11.75 1.72
C GLU A 72 -8.01 12.68 1.02
N PHE A 73 -8.48 13.88 0.66
CA PHE A 73 -7.72 14.80 -0.20
C PHE A 73 -6.43 15.32 0.42
N GLU A 74 -6.39 15.56 1.74
CA GLU A 74 -5.17 16.07 2.38
C GLU A 74 -4.06 15.02 2.41
N LYS A 75 -4.38 13.77 2.78
CA LYS A 75 -3.44 12.65 2.66
C LYS A 75 -3.00 12.43 1.22
N MET A 76 -3.91 12.63 0.24
CA MET A 76 -3.56 12.54 -1.17
C MET A 76 -2.50 13.59 -1.55
N LYS A 77 -2.63 14.84 -1.08
CA LYS A 77 -1.63 15.89 -1.30
C LYS A 77 -0.30 15.54 -0.63
N GLU A 78 -0.33 15.06 0.61
CA GLU A 78 0.89 14.62 1.33
C GLU A 78 1.63 13.54 0.53
N VAL A 79 0.91 12.52 0.05
CA VAL A 79 1.49 11.46 -0.78
C VAL A 79 2.06 12.02 -2.08
N LEU A 80 1.34 12.92 -2.77
CA LEU A 80 1.82 13.57 -4.00
C LEU A 80 3.12 14.37 -3.77
N LEU A 81 3.24 15.07 -2.65
CA LEU A 81 4.47 15.81 -2.30
C LEU A 81 5.66 14.89 -2.02
N SER A 82 5.40 13.67 -1.55
CA SER A 82 6.44 12.65 -1.35
C SER A 82 6.82 11.87 -2.63
N ILE A 83 6.17 12.13 -3.78
CA ILE A 83 6.36 11.33 -5.00
C ILE A 83 7.79 11.34 -5.52
N ASP A 84 8.50 12.46 -5.39
CA ASP A 84 9.88 12.59 -5.89
C ASP A 84 10.85 11.59 -5.24
N GLU A 85 10.52 11.09 -4.04
CA GLU A 85 11.29 10.06 -3.33
C GLU A 85 11.15 8.67 -3.96
N PHE A 86 10.10 8.44 -4.74
CA PHE A 86 9.81 7.13 -5.37
C PHE A 86 10.36 7.00 -6.79
N GLY A 87 11.14 7.99 -7.26
CA GLY A 87 11.90 7.93 -8.51
C GLY A 87 11.09 8.22 -9.76
N VAL A 88 10.14 9.16 -9.68
CA VAL A 88 9.10 9.34 -10.72
C VAL A 88 9.51 10.28 -11.87
N TRP A 89 10.69 10.89 -11.82
CA TRP A 89 11.14 11.86 -12.86
C TRP A 89 12.64 11.81 -13.20
N LYS A 90 13.26 10.63 -13.26
CA LYS A 90 14.60 10.46 -13.84
C LYS A 90 14.63 9.41 -14.93
#